data_AF-A0A644UFW0-F1
#
_entry.id   AF-A0A644UFW0-F1
#
_cell.length_a   1.000
_cell.length_b   1.000
_cell.length_c   1.000
_cell.angle_alpha   90.00
_cell.angle_beta   90.00
_cell.angle_gamma   90.00
#
_symmetry.space_group_name_H-M   'P 1'
#
loop_
_entity.id
_entity.type
_entity.pdbx_description
1 polymer ?
#
loop_
_entity_poly.entity_id
_entity_poly.type
_entity_poly.pdbx_seq_one_letter_code
_entity_poly.pdbx_strand_id
1 'polypeptide(L)'
;MIKAKNHTKIVAILQKHNYDPANLQCIGTGKEGQTFETEKLIFKYFPDKKIIPETTLNFIKKHILSNQEIHGLRRISDILETDTELVFVSPNMHCSPYKGGDEIGTLHILKDAHKNRYVHTNFKPDNLMYSEGNVLELIDVGRDVFPLTDSLFKNMVERAFLTTYYSDSPQLAKMMSALHTENRNIDEMQLRTYSQKLLLILGDEHE
;
A
#
# COMPACT_ATOMS: atom_id res chain seq x y z
N MET A 1 9.21 -4.66 -23.15
CA MET A 1 8.66 -3.29 -23.05
C MET A 1 7.13 -3.39 -23.12
N ILE A 2 6.41 -3.00 -22.06
CA ILE A 2 4.94 -3.08 -22.00
C ILE A 2 4.35 -1.95 -22.86
N LYS A 3 3.53 -2.26 -23.87
CA LYS A 3 2.81 -1.23 -24.65
C LYS A 3 1.79 -0.53 -23.75
N ALA A 4 2.10 0.68 -23.32
CA ALA A 4 1.21 1.46 -22.45
C ALA A 4 0.18 2.24 -23.27
N LYS A 5 -1.10 1.88 -23.13
CA LYS A 5 -2.22 2.55 -23.81
C LYS A 5 -2.35 4.03 -23.43
N ASN A 6 -1.86 4.41 -22.25
CA ASN A 6 -2.02 5.77 -21.71
C ASN A 6 -0.73 6.61 -21.72
N HIS A 7 0.34 6.17 -22.41
CA HIS A 7 1.63 6.86 -22.36
C HIS A 7 1.53 8.36 -22.75
N THR A 8 0.86 8.68 -23.85
CA THR A 8 0.70 10.07 -24.29
C THR A 8 -0.09 10.92 -23.29
N LYS A 9 -1.08 10.33 -22.62
CA LYS A 9 -1.91 11.03 -21.63
C LYS A 9 -1.12 11.39 -20.38
N ILE A 10 -0.40 10.42 -19.81
CA ILE A 10 0.41 10.70 -18.62
C ILE A 10 1.52 11.71 -18.92
N VAL A 11 2.16 11.63 -20.09
CA VAL A 11 3.17 12.63 -20.50
C VAL A 11 2.59 14.05 -20.50
N ALA A 12 1.39 14.25 -21.04
CA ALA A 12 0.73 15.56 -21.05
C ALA A 12 0.42 16.07 -19.63
N ILE A 13 -0.04 15.19 -18.73
CA ILE A 13 -0.28 15.54 -17.31
C ILE A 13 1.04 15.94 -16.63
N LEU A 14 2.10 15.13 -16.79
CA LEU A 14 3.40 15.40 -16.19
C LEU A 14 3.96 16.76 -16.63
N GLN A 15 3.96 17.02 -17.94
CA GLN A 15 4.44 18.29 -18.49
C GLN A 15 3.65 19.49 -17.98
N LYS A 16 2.31 19.39 -17.92
CA LYS A 16 1.44 20.44 -17.36
C LYS A 16 1.78 20.77 -15.89
N HIS A 17 2.26 19.78 -15.15
CA HIS A 17 2.63 19.91 -13.74
C HIS A 17 4.16 20.08 -13.53
N ASN A 18 4.92 20.42 -14.58
CA ASN A 18 6.37 20.64 -14.54
C ASN A 18 7.21 19.42 -14.13
N TYR A 19 6.69 18.21 -14.36
CA TYR A 19 7.49 16.98 -14.28
C TYR A 19 8.13 16.67 -15.63
N ASP A 20 9.38 16.20 -15.59
CA ASP A 20 10.10 15.74 -16.78
C ASP A 20 9.68 14.30 -17.13
N PRO A 21 9.02 14.06 -18.27
CA PRO A 21 8.66 12.72 -18.73
C PRO A 21 9.80 12.00 -19.45
N ALA A 22 11.01 12.57 -19.52
CA ALA A 22 12.15 11.91 -20.13
C ALA A 22 12.39 10.53 -19.48
N ASN A 23 12.65 9.53 -20.33
CA ASN A 23 12.86 8.14 -19.91
C ASN A 23 11.70 7.51 -19.12
N LEU A 24 10.47 8.02 -19.25
CA LEU A 24 9.29 7.42 -18.63
C LEU A 24 9.07 6.01 -19.19
N GLN A 25 9.05 5.00 -18.31
CA GLN A 25 8.81 3.61 -18.69
C GLN A 25 7.60 3.05 -17.96
N CYS A 26 6.78 2.27 -18.67
CA CYS A 26 5.67 1.54 -18.05
C CYS A 26 6.19 0.24 -17.44
N ILE A 27 6.11 0.14 -16.11
CA ILE A 27 6.57 -1.02 -15.33
C ILE A 27 5.43 -1.91 -14.84
N GLY A 28 4.18 -1.40 -14.86
CA GLY A 28 3.04 -2.13 -14.34
C GLY A 28 1.74 -1.75 -15.03
N THR A 29 0.83 -2.72 -15.11
CA THR A 29 -0.55 -2.48 -15.54
C THR A 29 -1.47 -3.30 -14.66
N GLY A 30 -2.47 -2.65 -14.08
CA GLY A 30 -3.44 -3.25 -13.18
C GLY A 30 -4.87 -2.86 -13.57
N LYS A 31 -5.84 -3.33 -12.78
CA LYS A 31 -7.26 -2.99 -12.98
C LYS A 31 -7.55 -1.51 -12.78
N GLU A 32 -6.74 -0.84 -11.96
CA GLU A 32 -6.92 0.56 -11.58
C GLU A 32 -6.20 1.54 -12.51
N GLY A 33 -5.28 1.05 -13.34
CA GLY A 33 -4.44 1.92 -14.15
C GLY A 33 -3.06 1.34 -14.45
N GLN A 34 -2.08 2.21 -14.56
CA GLN A 34 -0.72 1.85 -14.97
C GLN A 34 0.30 2.52 -14.07
N THR A 35 1.41 1.83 -13.82
CA THR A 35 2.54 2.37 -13.08
C THR A 35 3.67 2.67 -14.04
N PHE A 36 4.17 3.90 -13.99
CA PHE A 36 5.30 4.36 -14.76
C PHE A 36 6.44 4.75 -13.83
N GLU A 37 7.66 4.71 -14.34
CA GLU A 37 8.84 5.17 -13.61
C GLU A 37 9.76 6.02 -14.48
N THR A 38 10.50 6.90 -13.82
CA THR A 38 11.77 7.44 -14.29
C THR A 38 12.86 7.00 -13.32
N GLU A 39 14.11 7.43 -13.51
CA GLU A 39 15.19 7.15 -12.55
C GLU A 39 14.90 7.66 -11.14
N LYS A 40 14.06 8.69 -10.99
CA LYS A 40 13.84 9.38 -9.71
C LYS A 40 12.45 9.21 -9.13
N LEU A 41 11.45 8.93 -9.97
CA LEU A 41 10.05 8.97 -9.57
C LEU A 41 9.26 7.79 -10.11
N ILE A 42 8.25 7.39 -9.34
CA ILE A 42 7.20 6.46 -9.72
C ILE A 42 5.90 7.24 -9.86
N PHE A 43 5.15 6.95 -10.91
CA PHE A 43 3.86 7.55 -11.22
C PHE A 43 2.80 6.46 -11.33
N LYS A 44 1.89 6.38 -10.36
CA LYS A 44 0.71 5.52 -10.45
C LYS A 44 -0.42 6.33 -11.09
N TYR A 45 -0.69 6.04 -12.35
CA TYR A 45 -1.68 6.72 -13.17
C TYR A 45 -3.01 5.98 -13.15
N PHE A 46 -4.08 6.68 -12.80
CA PHE A 46 -5.46 6.22 -12.81
C PHE A 46 -6.20 6.93 -13.97
N PRO A 47 -6.65 6.19 -14.99
CA PRO A 47 -7.34 6.76 -16.16
C PRO A 47 -8.74 7.30 -15.84
N ASP A 48 -9.31 6.90 -14.69
CA ASP A 48 -10.57 7.41 -14.16
C ASP A 48 -10.40 7.69 -12.66
N LYS A 49 -10.47 8.97 -12.28
CA LYS A 49 -10.39 9.44 -10.89
C LYS A 49 -11.45 8.78 -9.99
N LYS A 50 -12.59 8.35 -10.54
CA LYS A 50 -13.67 7.70 -9.79
C LYS A 50 -13.31 6.31 -9.26
N ILE A 51 -12.19 5.73 -9.73
CA ILE A 51 -11.65 4.48 -9.18
C ILE A 51 -11.29 4.65 -7.71
N ILE A 52 -10.86 5.85 -7.30
CA ILE A 52 -10.65 6.20 -5.90
C ILE A 52 -11.87 6.99 -5.41
N PRO A 53 -12.63 6.46 -4.44
CA PRO A 53 -13.74 7.21 -3.85
C PRO A 53 -13.27 8.59 -3.35
N GLU A 54 -14.10 9.62 -3.53
CA GLU A 54 -13.72 10.98 -3.14
C GLU A 54 -13.38 11.11 -1.65
N THR A 55 -14.10 10.39 -0.79
CA THR A 55 -13.81 10.30 0.64
C THR A 55 -12.41 9.73 0.92
N THR A 56 -12.02 8.68 0.20
CA THR A 56 -10.68 8.08 0.27
C THR A 56 -9.61 9.04 -0.24
N LEU A 57 -9.84 9.68 -1.39
CA LEU A 57 -8.89 10.64 -1.96
C LEU A 57 -8.66 11.83 -1.03
N ASN A 58 -9.73 12.36 -0.42
CA ASN A 58 -9.65 13.45 0.55
C ASN A 58 -8.89 13.04 1.81
N PHE A 59 -9.08 11.80 2.29
CA PHE A 59 -8.30 11.26 3.39
C PHE A 59 -6.81 11.19 3.04
N ILE A 60 -6.46 10.63 1.88
CA ILE A 60 -5.07 10.52 1.42
C ILE A 60 -4.42 11.90 1.35
N LYS A 61 -5.06 12.87 0.69
CA LYS A 61 -4.54 14.25 0.58
C LYS A 61 -4.29 14.91 1.93
N LYS A 62 -5.18 14.68 2.90
CA LYS A 62 -5.14 15.36 4.19
C LYS A 62 -4.18 14.72 5.19
N HIS A 63 -4.04 13.39 5.15
CA HIS A 63 -3.37 12.63 6.22
C HIS A 63 -2.14 11.84 5.75
N ILE A 64 -2.06 11.50 4.47
CA ILE A 64 -1.01 10.61 3.93
C ILE A 64 -0.03 11.39 3.05
N LEU A 65 -0.53 12.29 2.19
CA LEU A 65 0.28 13.05 1.25
C LEU A 65 1.37 13.84 1.98
N SER A 66 2.62 13.59 1.61
CA SER A 66 3.81 14.23 2.17
C SER A 66 4.01 14.06 3.69
N ASN A 67 3.28 13.16 4.34
CA ASN A 67 3.48 12.86 5.76
C ASN A 67 4.77 12.04 5.96
N GLN A 68 5.73 12.59 6.70
CA GLN A 68 7.03 11.96 6.96
C GLN A 68 7.02 11.00 8.16
N GLU A 69 5.95 11.04 8.98
CA GLU A 69 5.78 10.17 10.14
C GLU A 69 5.23 8.78 9.79
N ILE A 70 4.88 8.56 8.52
CA ILE A 70 4.37 7.29 8.01
C ILE A 70 5.53 6.53 7.38
N HIS A 71 5.89 5.41 8.00
CA HIS A 71 6.98 4.55 7.54
C HIS A 71 6.50 3.21 6.97
N GLY A 72 5.28 2.78 7.29
CA GLY A 72 4.72 1.49 6.86
C GLY A 72 4.03 1.55 5.49
N LEU A 73 3.99 2.71 4.85
CA LEU A 73 3.33 2.96 3.57
C LEU A 73 4.25 3.75 2.65
N ARG A 74 4.29 3.39 1.37
CA ARG A 74 5.06 4.11 0.36
C ARG A 74 4.64 5.57 0.34
N ARG A 75 5.62 6.44 0.52
CA ARG A 75 5.40 7.89 0.52
C ARG A 75 4.81 8.35 -0.80
N ILE A 76 3.71 9.09 -0.73
CA ILE A 76 3.22 9.91 -1.85
C ILE A 76 3.78 11.32 -1.64
N SER A 77 4.59 11.79 -2.59
CA SER A 77 5.14 13.15 -2.57
C SER A 77 4.21 14.18 -3.20
N ASP A 78 3.41 13.77 -4.19
CA ASP A 78 2.50 14.66 -4.91
C ASP A 78 1.30 13.91 -5.50
N ILE A 79 0.23 14.64 -5.78
CA ILE A 79 -0.98 14.15 -6.43
C ILE A 79 -1.36 15.11 -7.55
N LEU A 80 -1.33 14.61 -8.79
CA LEU A 80 -1.70 15.39 -9.97
C LEU A 80 -3.12 15.03 -10.39
N GLU A 81 -3.95 16.04 -10.58
CA GLU A 81 -5.37 15.87 -10.88
C GLU A 81 -5.77 16.61 -12.15
N THR A 82 -6.57 15.93 -12.96
CA THR A 82 -7.39 16.55 -14.00
C THR A 82 -8.86 16.34 -13.65
N ASP A 83 -9.77 16.76 -14.53
CA ASP A 83 -11.21 16.55 -14.35
C ASP A 83 -11.57 15.05 -14.30
N THR A 84 -10.78 14.20 -14.97
CA THR A 84 -11.09 12.77 -15.13
C THR A 84 -9.97 11.84 -14.69
N GLU A 85 -8.73 12.29 -14.58
CA GLU A 85 -7.55 11.46 -14.37
C GLU A 85 -6.81 11.86 -13.09
N LEU A 86 -6.04 10.92 -12.55
CA LEU A 86 -5.30 11.09 -11.31
C LEU A 86 -3.92 10.44 -11.43
N VAL A 87 -2.88 11.09 -10.90
CA VAL A 87 -1.54 10.53 -10.80
C VAL A 87 -1.04 10.68 -9.38
N PHE A 88 -0.63 9.57 -8.76
CA PHE A 88 0.14 9.60 -7.52
C PHE A 88 1.62 9.56 -7.85
N VAL A 89 2.38 10.47 -7.24
CA VAL A 89 3.83 10.59 -7.42
C VAL A 89 4.53 10.11 -6.16
N SER A 90 5.51 9.24 -6.32
CA SER A 90 6.37 8.73 -5.24
C SER A 90 7.84 8.75 -5.67
N PRO A 91 8.80 8.81 -4.73
CA PRO A 91 10.19 8.55 -5.04
C PRO A 91 10.38 7.15 -5.65
N ASN A 92 11.22 7.06 -6.70
CA ASN A 92 11.75 5.78 -7.14
C ASN A 92 12.91 5.38 -6.24
N MET A 93 12.84 4.17 -5.69
CA MET A 93 13.82 3.64 -4.76
C MET A 93 14.09 2.19 -5.14
N HIS A 94 15.32 1.73 -4.92
CA HIS A 94 15.61 0.31 -5.06
C HIS A 94 14.79 -0.49 -4.05
N CYS A 95 13.98 -1.42 -4.57
CA CYS A 95 13.08 -2.24 -3.77
C CYS A 95 13.30 -3.72 -4.05
N SER A 96 13.05 -4.56 -3.05
CA SER A 96 12.99 -6.00 -3.23
C SER A 96 11.66 -6.57 -2.72
N PRO A 97 11.11 -7.60 -3.38
CA PRO A 97 9.80 -8.14 -3.01
C PRO A 97 9.84 -8.84 -1.65
N TYR A 98 8.77 -8.70 -0.89
CA TYR A 98 8.54 -9.47 0.32
C TYR A 98 8.34 -10.96 0.00
N LYS A 99 8.98 -11.84 0.78
CA LYS A 99 8.94 -13.30 0.58
C LYS A 99 8.23 -14.06 1.70
N GLY A 100 7.66 -13.37 2.68
CA GLY A 100 7.13 -13.99 3.89
C GLY A 100 8.08 -14.01 5.07
N GLY A 101 7.56 -14.40 6.23
CA GLY A 101 8.32 -14.73 7.43
C GLY A 101 8.81 -13.55 8.27
N ASP A 102 8.89 -12.34 7.71
CA ASP A 102 9.27 -11.15 8.50
C ASP A 102 8.08 -10.63 9.31
N GLU A 103 7.92 -11.22 10.50
CA GLU A 103 6.94 -10.83 11.51
C GLU A 103 7.22 -9.44 12.08
N ILE A 104 8.49 -9.08 12.26
CA ILE A 104 8.85 -7.80 12.89
C ILE A 104 8.47 -6.64 11.96
N GLY A 105 8.81 -6.75 10.68
CA GLY A 105 8.42 -5.76 9.67
C GLY A 105 6.91 -5.60 9.54
N THR A 106 6.15 -6.70 9.53
CA THR A 106 4.68 -6.63 9.44
C THR A 106 4.05 -6.05 10.71
N LEU A 107 4.57 -6.35 11.90
CA LEU A 107 4.15 -5.72 13.16
C LEU A 107 4.48 -4.21 13.18
N HIS A 108 5.64 -3.80 12.67
CA HIS A 108 5.99 -2.38 12.57
C HIS A 108 5.06 -1.61 11.64
N ILE A 109 4.65 -2.19 10.50
CA ILE A 109 3.64 -1.56 9.63
C ILE A 109 2.31 -1.39 10.38
N LEU A 110 1.88 -2.39 11.15
CA LEU A 110 0.64 -2.31 11.93
C LEU A 110 0.72 -1.25 13.03
N LYS A 111 1.88 -1.14 13.71
CA LYS A 111 2.15 -0.08 14.68
C LYS A 111 2.07 1.30 14.02
N ASP A 112 2.79 1.49 12.91
CA ASP A 112 2.81 2.74 12.14
C ASP A 112 1.40 3.14 11.66
N ALA A 113 0.63 2.17 11.17
CA ALA A 113 -0.76 2.35 10.77
C ALA A 113 -1.67 2.79 11.92
N HIS A 114 -1.50 2.18 13.10
CA HIS A 114 -2.25 2.56 14.29
C HIS A 114 -1.90 3.98 14.76
N LYS A 115 -0.60 4.29 14.90
CA LYS A 115 -0.09 5.62 15.28
C LYS A 115 -0.60 6.70 14.34
N ASN A 116 -0.53 6.47 13.04
CA ASN A 116 -0.92 7.43 12.00
C ASN A 116 -2.41 7.34 11.59
N ARG A 117 -3.20 6.53 12.31
CA ARG A 117 -4.65 6.39 12.14
C ARG A 117 -5.11 6.04 10.71
N TYR A 118 -4.39 5.15 10.04
CA TYR A 118 -4.79 4.61 8.73
C TYR A 118 -4.93 3.08 8.76
N VAL A 119 -5.62 2.54 7.75
CA VAL A 119 -5.68 1.10 7.45
C VAL A 119 -5.44 0.89 5.97
N HIS A 120 -4.73 -0.18 5.62
CA HIS A 120 -4.59 -0.67 4.25
C HIS A 120 -5.33 -2.01 4.08
N THR A 121 -6.46 -2.01 3.39
CA THR A 121 -7.37 -3.17 3.30
C THR A 121 -6.85 -4.30 2.42
N ASN A 122 -5.84 -4.02 1.59
CA ASN A 122 -5.23 -4.98 0.68
C ASN A 122 -3.80 -5.33 1.11
N PHE A 123 -3.62 -5.64 2.40
CA PHE A 123 -2.37 -6.17 2.95
C PHE A 123 -2.14 -7.60 2.41
N LYS A 124 -1.11 -7.79 1.58
CA LYS A 124 -0.73 -9.07 0.96
C LYS A 124 0.73 -9.02 0.47
N PRO A 125 1.40 -10.17 0.24
CA PRO A 125 2.81 -10.20 -0.17
C PRO A 125 3.13 -9.32 -1.39
N ASP A 126 2.32 -9.36 -2.44
CA ASP A 126 2.55 -8.58 -3.68
C ASP A 126 2.57 -7.06 -3.47
N ASN A 127 1.96 -6.59 -2.39
CA ASN A 127 1.86 -5.18 -2.05
C ASN A 127 2.93 -4.76 -1.03
N LEU A 128 3.82 -5.65 -0.64
CA LEU A 128 4.90 -5.39 0.31
C LEU A 128 6.26 -5.43 -0.40
N MET A 129 7.07 -4.42 -0.14
CA MET A 129 8.46 -4.38 -0.60
C MET A 129 9.38 -3.87 0.50
N TYR A 130 10.62 -4.36 0.50
CA TYR A 130 11.69 -3.75 1.26
C TYR A 130 12.28 -2.59 0.47
N SER A 131 12.26 -1.40 1.06
CA SER A 131 12.98 -0.23 0.56
C SER A 131 14.44 -0.24 1.06
N GLU A 132 15.20 0.80 0.72
CA GLU A 132 16.57 0.98 1.19
C GLU A 132 16.64 0.93 2.72
N GLY A 133 17.67 0.25 3.26
CA GLY A 133 17.79 0.02 4.70
C GLY A 133 16.94 -1.14 5.23
N ASN A 134 16.35 -1.97 4.34
CA ASN A 134 15.56 -3.15 4.71
C ASN A 134 14.29 -2.80 5.50
N VAL A 135 13.70 -1.65 5.20
CA VAL A 135 12.42 -1.20 5.77
C VAL A 135 11.28 -1.77 4.95
N LEU A 136 10.32 -2.44 5.59
CA LEU A 136 9.17 -3.02 4.93
C LEU A 136 8.05 -1.98 4.75
N GLU A 137 7.54 -1.84 3.53
CA GLU A 137 6.52 -0.84 3.18
C GLU A 137 5.40 -1.44 2.31
N LEU A 138 4.19 -0.90 2.46
CA LEU A 138 3.08 -1.13 1.53
C LEU A 138 3.19 -0.19 0.32
N ILE A 139 3.27 -0.73 -0.91
CA ILE A 139 3.50 0.08 -2.12
C ILE A 139 2.23 0.48 -2.89
N ASP A 140 1.09 -0.16 -2.60
CA ASP A 140 -0.14 -0.04 -3.40
C ASP A 140 -1.09 1.04 -2.87
N VAL A 141 -0.61 2.27 -2.75
CA VAL A 141 -1.43 3.38 -2.24
C VAL A 141 -2.49 3.78 -3.26
N GLY A 142 -3.74 3.89 -2.81
CA GLY A 142 -4.89 4.10 -3.68
C GLY A 142 -6.20 3.87 -2.97
N ARG A 143 -7.13 3.17 -3.62
CA ARG A 143 -8.48 2.91 -3.10
C ARG A 143 -8.52 2.08 -1.80
N ASP A 144 -7.43 1.37 -1.48
CA ASP A 144 -7.35 0.44 -0.35
C ASP A 144 -6.91 1.11 0.96
N VAL A 145 -6.69 2.44 0.96
CA VAL A 145 -6.27 3.19 2.14
C VAL A 145 -7.45 3.94 2.75
N PHE A 146 -7.69 3.72 4.04
CA PHE A 146 -8.85 4.27 4.75
C PHE A 146 -8.46 4.85 6.12
N PRO A 147 -9.28 5.74 6.69
CA PRO A 147 -9.19 6.08 8.10
C PRO A 147 -9.30 4.84 8.98
N LEU A 148 -8.54 4.81 10.08
CA LEU A 148 -8.59 3.71 11.03
C LEU A 148 -9.97 3.59 11.69
N THR A 149 -10.49 2.37 11.68
CA THR A 149 -11.60 1.90 12.53
C THR A 149 -11.20 0.54 13.09
N ASP A 150 -11.72 0.18 14.26
CA ASP A 150 -11.36 -1.08 14.92
C ASP A 150 -11.64 -2.31 14.03
N SER A 151 -12.75 -2.29 13.31
CA SER A 151 -13.14 -3.37 12.39
C SER A 151 -12.16 -3.51 11.22
N LEU A 152 -11.82 -2.39 10.56
CA LEU A 152 -10.86 -2.40 9.45
C LEU A 152 -9.45 -2.76 9.93
N PHE A 153 -9.04 -2.24 11.09
CA PHE A 153 -7.72 -2.53 11.65
C PHE A 153 -7.60 -3.99 12.04
N LYS A 154 -8.62 -4.57 12.70
CA LYS A 154 -8.67 -6.01 12.98
C LYS A 154 -8.51 -6.84 11.70
N ASN A 155 -9.21 -6.47 10.63
CA ASN A 155 -9.05 -7.17 9.35
C ASN A 155 -7.63 -7.04 8.79
N MET A 156 -7.02 -5.84 8.86
CA MET A 156 -5.63 -5.62 8.45
C MET A 156 -4.65 -6.48 9.26
N VAL A 157 -4.84 -6.62 10.58
CA VAL A 157 -4.03 -7.50 11.45
C VAL A 157 -4.14 -8.95 11.01
N GLU A 158 -5.35 -9.45 10.76
CA GLU A 158 -5.58 -10.83 10.30
C GLU A 158 -4.93 -11.08 8.92
N ARG A 159 -4.99 -10.10 8.01
CA ARG A 159 -4.31 -10.17 6.72
C ARG A 159 -2.79 -10.13 6.85
N ALA A 160 -2.25 -9.32 7.76
CA ALA A 160 -0.83 -9.24 8.03
C ALA A 160 -0.30 -10.55 8.63
N PHE A 161 -1.06 -11.17 9.53
CA PHE A 161 -0.78 -12.52 10.04
C PHE A 161 -0.69 -13.54 8.89
N LEU A 162 -1.71 -13.60 8.03
CA LEU A 162 -1.71 -14.51 6.88
C LEU A 162 -0.55 -14.23 5.91
N THR A 163 -0.28 -12.95 5.66
CA THR A 163 0.85 -12.52 4.82
C THR A 163 2.19 -12.96 5.38
N THR A 164 2.33 -12.93 6.71
CA THR A 164 3.57 -13.30 7.41
C THR A 164 3.81 -14.80 7.37
N TYR A 165 2.81 -15.61 7.73
CA TYR A 165 3.00 -17.05 7.97
C TYR A 165 2.56 -17.96 6.83
N TYR A 166 1.78 -17.43 5.88
CA TYR A 166 1.21 -18.20 4.78
C TYR A 166 1.54 -17.58 3.42
N SER A 167 2.61 -16.77 3.31
CA SER A 167 3.06 -16.13 2.06
C SER A 167 3.19 -17.11 0.90
N ASP A 168 3.78 -18.29 1.19
CA ASP A 168 4.08 -19.33 0.21
C ASP A 168 2.91 -20.32 0.04
N SER A 169 1.81 -20.13 0.77
CA SER A 169 0.65 -21.00 0.66
C SER A 169 -0.10 -20.73 -0.64
N PRO A 170 -0.34 -21.74 -1.48
CA PRO A 170 -1.19 -21.58 -2.67
C PRO A 170 -2.65 -21.24 -2.30
N GLN A 171 -3.04 -21.39 -1.03
CA GLN A 171 -4.36 -21.07 -0.53
C GLN A 171 -4.47 -19.65 0.05
N LEU A 172 -3.38 -18.87 0.10
CA LEU A 172 -3.36 -17.55 0.74
C LEU A 172 -4.49 -16.63 0.25
N ALA A 173 -4.66 -16.52 -1.07
CA ALA A 173 -5.70 -15.68 -1.66
C ALA A 173 -7.12 -16.12 -1.23
N LYS A 174 -7.35 -17.43 -1.09
CA LYS A 174 -8.62 -18.00 -0.61
C LYS A 174 -8.81 -17.71 0.88
N MET A 175 -7.76 -17.88 1.69
CA MET A 175 -7.80 -17.59 3.13
C MET A 175 -8.11 -16.11 3.39
N MET A 176 -7.43 -15.19 2.68
CA MET A 176 -7.70 -13.75 2.75
C MET A 176 -9.13 -13.40 2.35
N SER A 177 -9.64 -14.04 1.29
CA SER A 177 -11.03 -13.84 0.85
C SER A 177 -12.04 -14.38 1.86
N ALA A 178 -11.70 -15.41 2.63
CA ALA A 178 -12.61 -16.05 3.59
C ALA A 178 -12.65 -15.36 4.96
N LEU A 179 -11.85 -14.33 5.22
CA LEU A 179 -11.74 -13.65 6.53
C LEU A 179 -13.08 -13.13 7.08
N HIS A 180 -14.00 -12.76 6.21
CA HIS A 180 -15.33 -12.26 6.57
C HIS A 180 -16.40 -13.35 6.71
N THR A 181 -16.01 -14.62 6.56
CA THR A 181 -16.93 -15.77 6.58
C THR A 181 -16.79 -16.56 7.87
N GLU A 182 -17.86 -17.25 8.28
CA GLU A 182 -17.86 -18.12 9.46
C GLU A 182 -16.89 -19.33 9.32
N ASN A 183 -16.50 -19.67 8.09
CA ASN A 183 -15.60 -20.79 7.78
C ASN A 183 -14.14 -20.36 7.55
N ARG A 184 -13.68 -19.29 8.21
CA ARG A 184 -12.29 -18.84 8.09
C ARG A 184 -11.35 -19.93 8.64
N ASN A 185 -10.48 -20.46 7.76
CA ASN A 185 -9.49 -21.47 8.14
C ASN A 185 -8.19 -20.77 8.53
N ILE A 186 -8.10 -20.39 9.81
CA ILE A 186 -6.97 -19.64 10.38
C ILE A 186 -6.55 -20.32 11.68
N ASP A 187 -5.25 -20.43 11.92
CA ASP A 187 -4.74 -20.83 13.23
C ASP A 187 -5.02 -19.73 14.26
N GLU A 188 -6.16 -19.84 14.93
CA GLU A 188 -6.63 -18.88 15.94
C GLU A 188 -5.67 -18.75 17.13
N MET A 189 -4.90 -19.79 17.46
CA MET A 189 -3.93 -19.74 18.55
C MET A 189 -2.70 -18.92 18.14
N GLN A 190 -2.20 -19.15 16.93
CA GLN A 190 -1.07 -18.39 16.38
C GLN A 190 -1.46 -16.93 16.10
N LEU A 191 -2.67 -16.68 15.59
CA LEU A 191 -3.20 -15.32 15.41
C LEU A 191 -3.34 -14.57 16.73
N ARG A 192 -3.78 -15.23 17.81
CA ARG A 192 -3.79 -14.63 19.16
C ARG A 192 -2.40 -14.24 19.63
N THR A 193 -1.41 -15.12 19.40
CA THR A 193 0.00 -14.84 19.77
C THR A 193 0.54 -13.64 18.99
N TYR A 194 0.29 -13.59 17.68
CA TYR A 194 0.67 -12.45 16.83
C TYR A 194 0.00 -11.14 17.29
N SER A 195 -1.29 -11.20 17.63
CA SER A 195 -2.04 -10.04 18.14
C SER A 195 -1.54 -9.56 19.51
N GLN A 196 -1.12 -10.48 20.40
CA GLN A 196 -0.52 -10.11 21.68
C GLN A 196 0.81 -9.38 21.50
N LYS A 197 1.66 -9.83 20.57
CA LYS A 197 2.90 -9.10 20.22
C LYS A 197 2.62 -7.70 19.71
N LEU A 198 1.61 -7.55 18.86
CA LEU A 198 1.17 -6.22 18.41
C LEU A 198 0.74 -5.34 19.59
N LEU A 199 -0.08 -5.88 20.51
CA LEU A 199 -0.54 -5.12 21.68
C LEU A 199 0.62 -4.69 22.60
N LEU A 200 1.65 -5.52 22.77
CA LEU A 200 2.85 -5.15 23.51
C LEU A 200 3.55 -3.95 22.84
N ILE A 201 3.80 -4.05 21.53
CA ILE A 201 4.49 -3.00 20.76
C ILE A 201 3.68 -1.68 20.69
N LEU A 202 2.34 -1.77 20.76
CA LEU A 202 1.46 -0.60 20.87
C LEU A 202 1.43 -0.02 22.29
N GLY A 203 1.56 -0.85 23.33
CA GLY A 203 1.55 -0.45 24.74
C GLY A 203 2.80 0.29 25.19
N ASP A 204 3.93 0.08 24.50
CA ASP A 204 5.20 0.79 24.72
C ASP A 204 5.15 2.29 24.34
N GLU A 205 4.01 2.83 23.90
CA GLU A 205 3.83 4.26 23.56
C GLU A 205 3.48 5.15 24.78
N HIS A 206 3.55 4.62 26.01
CA HIS A 206 3.23 5.33 27.25
C HIS A 206 4.42 5.54 28.22
N GLU A 207 5.67 5.38 27.77
CA GLU A 207 6.87 5.80 28.53
C GLU A 207 7.55 7.04 27.94
#